data_AF-A0A060HE39-F1
#
_entry.id   AF-A0A060HE39-F1
#
_cell.length_a   1.000
_cell.length_b   1.000
_cell.length_c   1.000
_cell.angle_alpha   90.00
_cell.angle_beta   90.00
_cell.angle_gamma   90.00
#
_symmetry.space_group_name_H-M   'P 1'
#
loop_
_entity.id
_entity.type
_entity.pdbx_description
1 polymer ?
#
loop_
_entity_poly.entity_id
_entity_poly.type
_entity_poly.pdbx_seq_one_letter_code
_entity_poly.pdbx_strand_id
1 'polypeptide(L)' 'MDITKRVAREFLGFTMDRQLADFFGVSKAAVSKWPENQGMPEVRQWQLRALRPDVFGAPPTGHRQEVSDAA' A
#
# COMPACT_ATOMS: atom_id res chain seq x y z
N MET A 1 -1.56 -9.27 -6.20
CA MET A 1 -0.16 -8.89 -6.41
C MET A 1 0.27 -8.04 -5.24
N ASP A 2 1.33 -8.43 -4.54
CA ASP A 2 1.86 -7.64 -3.43
C ASP A 2 2.60 -6.42 -3.97
N ILE A 3 2.33 -5.25 -3.37
CA ILE A 3 2.97 -4.01 -3.78
C ILE A 3 4.34 -3.93 -3.10
N THR A 4 5.40 -4.05 -3.88
CA THR A 4 6.79 -3.90 -3.39
C THR A 4 7.14 -2.43 -3.20
N LYS A 5 8.21 -2.17 -2.43
CA LYS A 5 8.70 -0.80 -2.22
C LYS A 5 9.10 -0.13 -3.53
N ARG A 6 9.76 -0.86 -4.44
CA ARG A 6 10.12 -0.37 -5.77
C ARG A 6 8.90 0.04 -6.58
N VAL A 7 7.89 -0.83 -6.64
CA VAL A 7 6.64 -0.58 -7.38
C VAL A 7 5.94 0.66 -6.82
N ALA A 8 5.83 0.78 -5.50
CA ALA A 8 5.22 1.96 -4.87
C ALA A 8 5.95 3.26 -5.25
N ARG A 9 7.29 3.28 -5.26
CA ARG A 9 8.06 4.45 -5.69
C ARG A 9 7.81 4.79 -7.16
N GLU A 10 7.88 3.80 -8.04
CA GLU A 10 7.70 3.97 -9.49
C GLU A 10 6.33 4.58 -9.83
N PHE A 11 5.26 3.98 -9.31
CA PHE A 11 3.89 4.44 -9.58
C PHE A 11 3.54 5.78 -8.93
N LEU A 12 4.23 6.16 -7.84
CA LEU A 12 4.09 7.48 -7.23
C LEU A 12 5.01 8.54 -7.86
N GLY A 13 5.89 8.17 -8.80
CA GLY A 13 6.88 9.07 -9.38
C GLY A 13 7.99 9.49 -8.40
N PHE A 14 8.25 8.67 -7.38
CA PHE A 14 9.29 8.92 -6.39
C PHE A 14 10.62 8.29 -6.78
N THR A 15 11.71 8.99 -6.48
CA THR A 15 13.08 8.50 -6.73
C THR A 15 13.78 8.09 -5.44
N MET A 16 13.25 8.49 -4.27
CA MET A 16 13.91 8.28 -2.99
C MET A 16 12.96 7.73 -1.91
N ASP A 17 13.51 6.91 -1.00
CA ASP A 17 12.82 6.41 0.20
C ASP A 17 12.30 7.52 1.10
N ARG A 18 12.96 8.68 1.10
CA ARG A 18 12.50 9.84 1.88
C ARG A 18 11.13 10.32 1.42
N GLN A 19 10.90 10.40 0.10
CA GLN A 19 9.60 10.82 -0.45
C GLN A 19 8.51 9.80 -0.10
N LEU A 20 8.85 8.51 -0.15
CA LEU A 20 7.94 7.45 0.28
C LEU A 20 7.63 7.52 1.79
N ALA A 21 8.64 7.86 2.60
CA ALA A 21 8.48 8.04 4.04
C ALA A 21 7.58 9.24 4.37
N ASP A 22 7.81 10.37 3.69
CA ASP A 22 7.00 11.59 3.82
C ASP A 22 5.54 11.31 3.43
N PHE A 23 5.31 10.57 2.33
CA PHE A 23 3.98 10.14 1.90
C PHE A 23 3.25 9.28 2.95
N PHE A 24 3.96 8.38 3.62
CA PHE A 24 3.39 7.51 4.64
C PHE A 24 3.37 8.11 6.06
N GLY A 25 3.93 9.31 6.25
CA GLY A 25 4.08 9.94 7.56
C GLY A 25 4.98 9.16 8.52
N VAL A 26 6.05 8.52 8.01
CA VAL A 26 7.00 7.72 8.81
C VAL A 26 8.43 8.21 8.61
N SER A 27 9.37 7.66 9.39
CA SER A 27 10.79 7.97 9.20
C SER A 27 11.37 7.23 7.99
N LYS A 28 12.35 7.86 7.32
CA LYS A 28 13.15 7.22 6.25
C LYS A 28 13.84 5.93 6.72
N ALA A 29 14.23 5.86 8.00
CA ALA A 29 14.80 4.64 8.59
C ALA A 29 13.80 3.48 8.64
N ALA A 30 12.50 3.75 8.85
CA ALA A 30 11.46 2.73 8.80
C ALA A 30 11.29 2.18 7.38
N VAL A 31 11.22 3.05 6.37
CA VAL A 31 11.11 2.66 4.95
C VAL A 31 12.34 1.90 4.46
N SER A 32 13.54 2.30 4.92
CA SER A 32 14.80 1.62 4.57
C SER A 32 14.85 0.16 5.02
N LYS A 33 14.07 -0.22 6.05
CA LYS A 33 13.97 -1.60 6.54
C LYS A 33 12.98 -2.45 5.76
N TRP A 34 12.15 -1.85 4.90
CA TRP A 34 11.21 -2.62 4.08
C TRP A 34 11.95 -3.38 2.99
N PRO A 35 11.50 -4.59 2.66
CA PRO A 35 12.10 -5.38 1.59
C PRO A 35 11.92 -4.68 0.24
N GLU A 36 12.98 -4.64 -0.57
CA GLU A 36 12.92 -4.01 -1.91
C GLU A 36 12.19 -4.87 -2.93
N ASN A 37 12.39 -6.19 -2.87
CA ASN A 37 11.88 -7.16 -3.85
C ASN A 37 10.73 -8.03 -3.32
N GLN A 38 10.25 -7.75 -2.10
CA GLN A 38 9.06 -8.39 -1.53
C GLN A 38 8.00 -7.33 -1.25
N GLY A 39 6.78 -7.77 -0.99
CA GLY A 39 5.69 -6.88 -0.59
C GLY A 39 6.11 -6.00 0.59
N MET A 40 5.76 -4.72 0.52
CA MET A 40 5.81 -3.86 1.71
C MET A 40 4.92 -4.44 2.82
N PRO A 41 5.08 -4.04 4.08
CA PRO A 41 4.17 -4.43 5.14
C PRO A 41 2.71 -4.26 4.71
N GLU A 42 1.89 -5.27 4.95
CA GLU A 42 0.53 -5.34 4.40
C GLU A 42 -0.28 -4.08 4.69
N VAL A 43 -0.21 -3.58 5.94
CA VAL A 43 -0.87 -2.33 6.37
C VAL A 43 -0.50 -1.13 5.50
N ARG A 44 0.73 -1.07 4.97
CA ARG A 44 1.19 0.00 4.08
C ARG A 44 0.68 -0.17 2.66
N GLN A 45 0.48 -1.39 2.20
CA GLN A 45 -0.19 -1.66 0.92
C GLN A 45 -1.66 -1.21 0.97
N TRP A 46 -2.36 -1.49 2.08
CA TRP A 46 -3.72 -1.00 2.32
C TRP A 46 -3.79 0.52 2.35
N GLN A 47 -2.91 1.17 3.11
CA GLN A 47 -2.83 2.63 3.19
C GLN A 47 -2.56 3.25 1.80
N LEU A 48 -1.68 2.65 1.01
CA LEU A 48 -1.35 3.12 -0.34
C LEU A 48 -2.57 3.07 -1.27
N ARG A 49 -3.36 2.00 -1.24
CA ARG A 49 -4.63 1.89 -1.99
C ARG A 49 -5.68 2.90 -1.52
N ALA A 50 -5.75 3.16 -0.22
CA ALA A 50 -6.67 4.16 0.34
C ALA A 50 -6.29 5.60 -0.07
N LEU A 51 -5.00 5.91 -0.11
CA LEU A 51 -4.50 7.26 -0.45
C LEU A 51 -4.48 7.53 -1.97
N ARG A 52 -4.22 6.50 -2.78
CA ARG A 52 -4.11 6.60 -4.24
C ARG A 52 -4.89 5.47 -4.94
N PRO A 53 -6.23 5.42 -4.78
CA PRO A 53 -7.06 4.41 -5.44
C PRO A 53 -7.03 4.53 -6.97
N ASP A 54 -6.73 5.72 -7.49
CA ASP A 54 -6.52 6.01 -8.90
C ASP A 54 -5.33 5.24 -9.50
N VAL A 55 -4.32 4.91 -8.69
CA VAL A 55 -3.09 4.26 -9.13
C VAL A 55 -3.07 2.77 -8.77
N PHE A 56 -3.51 2.43 -7.55
CA PHE A 56 -3.34 1.08 -6.99
C PHE A 56 -4.65 0.29 -6.89
N GLY A 57 -5.75 0.85 -7.39
CA GLY A 57 -7.09 0.33 -7.22
C GLY A 57 -7.63 0.58 -5.81
N ALA A 58 -8.96 0.55 -5.68
CA ALA A 58 -9.59 0.64 -4.37
C ALA A 58 -9.11 -0.51 -3.47
N PRO A 59 -8.90 -0.26 -2.16
CA PRO A 59 -8.68 -1.35 -1.23
C PRO A 59 -9.85 -2.32 -1.33
N PRO A 60 -9.64 -3.65 -1.28
CA PRO A 60 -10.74 -4.59 -1.22
C PRO A 60 -11.70 -4.18 -0.11
N THR A 61 -12.84 -3.61 -0.50
CA THR A 61 -13.95 -3.40 0.40
C THR A 61 -14.43 -4.80 0.67
N GLY A 62 -14.01 -5.38 1.79
CA GLY A 62 -14.59 -6.61 2.27
C GLY A 62 -16.08 -6.36 2.40
N HIS A 63 -16.85 -6.72 1.37
CA HIS A 63 -18.23 -7.10 1.55
C HIS A 63 -18.13 -8.30 2.49
N ARG A 64 -18.20 -8.03 3.79
CA ARG A 64 -18.81 -8.97 4.72
C ARG A 64 -20.12 -9.32 4.04
N GLN A 65 -20.16 -10.49 3.41
CA GLN A 65 -21.38 -11.08 2.89
C GLN A 65 -22.32 -11.11 4.09
N GLU A 66 -23.23 -10.14 4.12
CA GLU A 66 -24.39 -10.20 4.97
C GLU A 66 -25.07 -11.52 4.62
N VAL A 67 -25.19 -12.36 5.64
CA VAL A 67 -25.95 -13.60 5.62
C VAL A 67 -27.37 -13.30 5.13
N SER A 68 -27.60 -13.52 3.84
CA SER A 68 -28.92 -13.73 3.23
C SER A 68 -28.78 -15.09 2.53
N ASP A 69 -29.58 -16.12 2.79
CA ASP A 69 -30.98 -16.13 3.20
C ASP A 69 -31.24 -17.27 4.20
N ALA A 70 -32.11 -16.96 5.16
CA ALA A 70 -32.97 -17.95 5.77
C ALA A 70 -34.07 -18.31 4.76
N ALA A 71 -34.15 -19.58 4.37
CA ALA A 71 -35.34 -20.20 3.79
C ALA A 71 -35.32 -21.70 4.10
#